data_AF-A0A5Q0NRQ3-F1
#
_entry.id   AF-A0A5Q0NRQ3-F1
#
_cell.length_a   1.000
_cell.length_b   1.000
_cell.length_c   1.000
_cell.angle_alpha   90.00
_cell.angle_beta   90.00
_cell.angle_gamma   90.00
#
_symmetry.space_group_name_H-M   'P 1'
#
loop_
_entity.id
_entity.type
_entity.pdbx_description
1 polymer ?
#
loop_
_entity_poly.entity_id
_entity_poly.type
_entity_poly.pdbx_seq_one_letter_code
_entity_poly.pdbx_strand_id
1 'polypeptide(L)'
;MSTTINDILREKVAGVWAGTYTVLRPDGTLVEKFDSRQEGRMAGTTWTERVTYLRAGQEPYEHYYHATVEGDSVRFHNSDMWGETSRVGAEAVIFSFGWKDRPDERIIEVTRPDGDYRTRVWQHFENGELSKLTIIEERRVPGAEAVRWDPEQNPV
;
A
#
# COMPACT_ATOMS: atom_id res chain seq x y z
N MET A 1 -8.03 -22.35 -11.86
CA MET A 1 -6.94 -21.43 -12.22
C MET A 1 -6.29 -20.96 -10.92
N SER A 2 -4.99 -20.69 -10.91
CA SER A 2 -4.30 -20.16 -9.72
C SER A 2 -4.60 -18.67 -9.60
N THR A 3 -4.97 -18.20 -8.41
CA THR A 3 -5.22 -16.78 -8.11
C THR A 3 -3.96 -15.96 -8.38
N THR A 4 -4.11 -14.85 -9.11
CA THR A 4 -3.03 -13.93 -9.46
C THR A 4 -3.02 -12.67 -8.59
N ILE A 5 -1.98 -11.83 -8.68
CA ILE A 5 -1.96 -10.50 -8.05
C ILE A 5 -3.12 -9.63 -8.56
N ASN A 6 -3.46 -9.66 -9.85
CA ASN A 6 -4.62 -8.94 -10.37
C ASN A 6 -5.91 -9.34 -9.68
N ASP A 7 -6.11 -10.65 -9.46
CA ASP A 7 -7.30 -11.17 -8.77
C ASP A 7 -7.32 -10.73 -7.30
N ILE A 8 -6.19 -10.84 -6.59
CA ILE A 8 -6.10 -10.37 -5.19
C ILE A 8 -6.39 -8.88 -5.10
N LEU A 9 -5.76 -8.06 -5.95
CA LEU A 9 -5.97 -6.62 -5.93
C LEU A 9 -7.41 -6.25 -6.25
N ARG A 10 -8.01 -6.88 -7.25
CA ARG A 10 -9.38 -6.62 -7.68
C ARG A 10 -10.42 -7.06 -6.66
N GLU A 11 -10.29 -8.27 -6.13
CA GLU A 11 -11.34 -8.91 -5.35
C GLU A 11 -11.17 -8.66 -3.84
N LYS A 12 -9.93 -8.57 -3.37
CA LYS A 12 -9.64 -8.50 -1.93
C LYS A 12 -9.13 -7.14 -1.48
N VAL A 13 -8.41 -6.39 -2.32
CA VAL A 13 -7.76 -5.13 -1.90
C VAL A 13 -8.53 -3.89 -2.35
N ALA A 14 -9.11 -3.88 -3.56
CA ALA A 14 -9.87 -2.75 -4.07
C ALA A 14 -11.02 -2.36 -3.13
N GLY A 15 -11.30 -1.06 -3.04
CA GLY A 15 -12.29 -0.47 -2.14
C GLY A 15 -11.68 0.55 -1.19
N VAL A 16 -12.48 0.96 -0.22
CA VAL A 16 -12.12 1.96 0.78
C VAL A 16 -11.84 1.27 2.11
N TRP A 17 -10.74 1.66 2.75
CA TRP A 17 -10.25 1.09 3.99
C TRP A 17 -9.96 2.21 4.99
N ALA A 18 -10.51 2.08 6.21
CA ALA A 18 -10.11 2.87 7.35
C ALA A 18 -9.01 2.09 8.09
N GLY A 19 -7.89 2.74 8.36
CA GLY A 19 -6.71 2.10 8.90
C GLY A 19 -6.10 2.83 10.07
N THR A 20 -5.22 2.14 10.77
CA THR A 20 -4.36 2.73 11.78
C THR A 20 -2.93 2.28 11.55
N TYR A 21 -2.04 3.26 11.38
CA TYR A 21 -0.60 3.07 11.31
C TYR A 21 -0.03 3.02 12.72
N THR A 22 0.74 1.98 13.02
CA THR A 22 1.53 1.85 14.24
C THR A 22 3.00 1.71 13.86
N VAL A 23 3.80 2.74 14.11
CA VAL A 23 5.22 2.77 13.79
C VAL A 23 6.03 2.38 15.02
N LEU A 24 6.90 1.38 14.87
CA LEU A 24 7.71 0.81 15.95
C LEU A 24 9.19 0.90 15.62
N ARG A 25 10.03 1.05 16.63
CA ARG A 25 11.47 0.75 16.54
C ARG A 25 11.67 -0.77 16.38
N PRO A 26 12.86 -1.23 15.97
CA PRO A 26 13.17 -2.66 15.85
C PRO A 26 13.01 -3.45 17.16
N ASP A 27 13.15 -2.79 18.31
CA ASP A 27 12.95 -3.39 19.65
C ASP A 27 11.46 -3.46 20.08
N GLY A 28 10.54 -3.00 19.23
CA GLY A 28 9.10 -2.95 19.50
C GLY A 28 8.63 -1.69 20.21
N THR A 29 9.51 -0.74 20.53
CA THR A 29 9.13 0.53 21.14
C THR A 29 8.26 1.36 20.19
N LEU A 30 7.09 1.79 20.65
CA LEU A 30 6.20 2.68 19.91
C LEU A 30 6.87 4.02 19.59
N VAL A 31 6.86 4.40 18.31
CA VAL A 31 7.32 5.70 17.82
C VAL A 31 6.12 6.64 17.66
N GLU A 32 5.14 6.21 16.86
CA GLU A 32 3.91 6.97 16.63
C GLU A 32 2.76 6.03 16.25
N LYS A 33 1.54 6.54 16.44
CA LYS A 33 0.31 5.88 16.01
C LYS A 33 -0.67 6.93 15.49
N PHE A 34 -1.24 6.69 14.31
CA PHE A 34 -2.16 7.63 13.68
C PHE A 34 -3.11 6.92 12.71
N ASP A 35 -4.24 7.56 12.43
CA ASP A 35 -5.26 7.01 11.54
C ASP A 35 -4.92 7.24 10.07
N SER A 36 -5.50 6.43 9.20
CA SER A 36 -5.34 6.54 7.77
C SER A 36 -6.60 6.16 7.03
N ARG A 37 -6.70 6.57 5.77
CA ARG A 37 -7.71 6.08 4.84
C ARG A 37 -7.04 5.70 3.53
N GLN A 38 -7.29 4.48 3.05
CA GLN A 38 -6.75 4.01 1.78
C GLN A 38 -7.88 3.64 0.81
N GLU A 39 -7.69 4.01 -0.44
CA GLU A 39 -8.66 3.82 -1.51
C GLU A 39 -7.97 3.19 -2.70
N GLY A 40 -8.27 1.93 -2.97
CA GLY A 40 -7.76 1.22 -4.14
C GLY A 40 -8.86 1.01 -5.18
N ARG A 41 -8.52 1.16 -6.46
CA ARG A 41 -9.44 0.90 -7.58
C ARG A 41 -8.71 0.18 -8.71
N MET A 42 -9.36 -0.88 -9.20
CA MET A 42 -8.95 -1.61 -10.40
C MET A 42 -9.93 -1.31 -11.55
N ALA A 43 -9.45 -0.78 -12.67
CA ALA A 43 -10.21 -0.55 -13.90
C ALA A 43 -9.49 -1.20 -15.09
N GLY A 44 -10.01 -2.32 -15.60
CA GLY A 44 -9.26 -3.14 -16.57
C GLY A 44 -7.98 -3.68 -15.92
N THR A 45 -6.82 -3.31 -16.45
CA THR A 45 -5.48 -3.60 -15.89
C THR A 45 -4.89 -2.41 -15.13
N THR A 46 -5.60 -1.28 -15.04
CA THR A 46 -5.13 -0.08 -14.37
C THR A 46 -5.48 -0.11 -12.89
N TRP A 47 -4.46 -0.09 -12.04
CA TRP A 47 -4.57 0.16 -10.61
C TRP A 47 -4.33 1.64 -10.32
N THR A 48 -5.17 2.18 -9.45
CA THR A 48 -5.06 3.53 -8.90
C THR A 48 -5.31 3.45 -7.40
N GLU A 49 -4.51 4.17 -6.64
CA GLU A 49 -4.65 4.21 -5.19
C GLU A 49 -4.42 5.62 -4.65
N ARG A 50 -5.19 5.98 -3.62
CA ARG A 50 -4.93 7.14 -2.76
C ARG A 50 -4.79 6.67 -1.31
N VAL A 51 -3.75 7.15 -0.64
CA VAL A 51 -3.55 6.99 0.80
C VAL A 51 -3.63 8.38 1.44
N THR A 52 -4.47 8.51 2.46
CA THR A 52 -4.57 9.72 3.28
C THR A 52 -4.10 9.40 4.69
N TYR A 53 -3.10 10.13 5.17
CA TYR A 53 -2.59 10.03 6.54
C TYR A 53 -3.22 11.10 7.44
N LEU A 54 -3.76 10.68 8.58
CA LEU A 54 -4.54 11.51 9.50
C LEU A 54 -3.81 11.63 10.85
N ARG A 55 -2.67 12.35 10.84
CA ARG A 55 -1.91 12.62 12.06
C ARG A 55 -2.57 13.73 12.88
N ALA A 56 -2.66 13.54 14.19
CA ALA A 56 -3.24 14.53 15.09
C ALA A 56 -2.45 15.85 15.02
N GLY A 57 -3.17 16.96 14.83
CA GLY A 57 -2.57 18.30 14.77
C GLY A 57 -1.84 18.62 13.45
N GLN A 58 -1.99 17.79 12.42
CA GLN A 58 -1.45 18.03 11.08
C GLN A 58 -2.58 18.03 10.06
N GLU A 59 -2.41 18.79 8.98
CA GLU A 59 -3.28 18.68 7.82
C GLU A 59 -3.15 17.27 7.20
N PRO A 60 -4.24 16.70 6.66
CA PRO A 60 -4.17 15.41 5.98
C PRO A 60 -3.14 15.42 4.86
N TYR A 61 -2.24 14.43 4.87
CA TYR A 61 -1.27 14.23 3.80
C TYR A 61 -1.77 13.14 2.87
N GLU A 62 -1.88 13.45 1.58
CA GLU A 62 -2.32 12.51 0.55
C GLU A 62 -1.15 12.05 -0.31
N HIS A 63 -1.16 10.77 -0.65
CA HIS A 63 -0.22 10.19 -1.61
C HIS A 63 -0.97 9.30 -2.59
N TYR A 64 -0.54 9.31 -3.85
CA TYR A 64 -1.24 8.66 -4.96
C TYR A 64 -0.31 7.65 -5.65
N TYR A 65 -0.84 6.49 -5.98
CA TYR A 65 -0.10 5.42 -6.65
C TYR A 65 -0.81 4.94 -7.91
N HIS A 66 -0.05 4.72 -8.97
CA HIS A 66 -0.55 4.18 -10.23
C HIS A 66 0.31 3.02 -10.73
N ALA A 67 -0.36 1.95 -11.16
CA ALA A 67 0.29 0.79 -11.76
C ALA A 67 -0.56 0.16 -12.86
N THR A 68 0.10 -0.54 -13.79
CA THR A 68 -0.52 -1.56 -14.64
C THR A 68 -0.33 -2.93 -13.98
N VAL A 69 -1.41 -3.72 -13.90
CA VAL A 69 -1.44 -5.04 -13.25
C VAL A 69 -2.02 -6.08 -14.21
N GLU A 70 -1.22 -7.06 -14.61
CA GLU A 70 -1.57 -8.11 -15.56
C GLU A 70 -1.15 -9.49 -15.02
N GLY A 71 -2.11 -10.27 -14.54
CA GLY A 71 -1.82 -11.50 -13.81
C GLY A 71 -0.96 -11.21 -12.58
N ASP A 72 0.25 -11.75 -12.55
CA ASP A 72 1.25 -11.51 -11.49
C ASP A 72 2.24 -10.38 -11.82
N SER A 73 2.16 -9.79 -13.02
CA SER A 73 3.02 -8.67 -13.42
C SER A 73 2.45 -7.35 -12.93
N VAL A 74 3.27 -6.56 -12.23
CA VAL A 74 2.93 -5.20 -11.79
C VAL A 74 4.00 -4.24 -12.29
N ARG A 75 3.58 -3.17 -12.94
CA ARG A 75 4.44 -2.07 -13.39
C ARG A 75 3.96 -0.77 -12.80
N PHE A 76 4.76 -0.17 -11.92
CA PHE A 76 4.50 1.14 -11.34
C PHE A 76 4.86 2.26 -12.32
N HIS A 77 4.08 3.32 -12.28
CA HIS A 77 4.25 4.50 -13.16
C HIS A 77 4.65 5.76 -12.41
N ASN A 78 4.58 5.75 -11.07
CA ASN A 78 5.05 6.84 -10.22
C ASN A 78 6.49 7.23 -10.58
N SER A 79 6.68 8.51 -10.87
CA SER A 79 7.96 9.02 -11.39
C SER A 79 9.09 8.99 -10.36
N ASP A 80 8.76 9.09 -9.07
CA ASP A 80 9.67 9.18 -7.93
C ASP A 80 9.95 7.82 -7.24
N MET A 81 9.17 6.80 -7.56
CA MET A 81 9.22 5.49 -6.91
C MET A 81 9.73 4.40 -7.86
N TRP A 82 10.23 3.32 -7.28
CA TRP A 82 10.43 2.04 -7.97
C TRP A 82 9.84 0.93 -7.09
N GLY A 83 9.48 -0.20 -7.68
CA GLY A 83 9.06 -1.34 -6.89
C GLY A 83 8.76 -2.60 -7.68
N GLU A 84 8.71 -3.71 -6.96
CA GLU A 84 8.49 -5.06 -7.46
C GLU A 84 7.51 -5.78 -6.55
N THR A 85 6.62 -6.58 -7.14
CA THR A 85 5.63 -7.35 -6.39
C THR A 85 5.82 -8.85 -6.57
N SER A 86 5.55 -9.60 -5.52
CA SER A 86 5.36 -11.05 -5.57
C SER A 86 4.18 -11.45 -4.69
N ARG A 87 3.87 -12.74 -4.61
CA ARG A 87 2.77 -13.24 -3.77
C ARG A 87 3.11 -14.55 -3.10
N VAL A 88 2.48 -14.78 -1.95
CA VAL A 88 2.48 -16.07 -1.25
C VAL A 88 1.15 -16.75 -1.55
N GLY A 89 1.10 -17.52 -2.63
CA GLY A 89 -0.14 -18.16 -3.08
C GLY A 89 -1.27 -17.14 -3.28
N ALA A 90 -2.42 -17.37 -2.65
CA ALA A 90 -3.56 -16.44 -2.62
C ALA A 90 -3.67 -15.68 -1.28
N GLU A 91 -2.69 -15.87 -0.39
CA GLU A 91 -2.71 -15.45 1.02
C GLU A 91 -2.25 -14.01 1.18
N ALA A 92 -1.14 -13.64 0.54
CA ALA A 92 -0.53 -12.34 0.70
C ALA A 92 0.15 -11.84 -0.58
N VAL A 93 0.20 -10.52 -0.73
CA VAL A 93 1.03 -9.82 -1.70
C VAL A 93 2.23 -9.25 -0.96
N ILE A 94 3.41 -9.42 -1.52
CA ILE A 94 4.65 -8.79 -1.04
C ILE A 94 5.00 -7.69 -2.02
N PHE A 95 5.22 -6.48 -1.50
CA PHE A 95 5.63 -5.33 -2.29
C PHE A 95 6.97 -4.82 -1.76
N SER A 96 8.02 -4.88 -2.59
CA SER A 96 9.28 -4.24 -2.28
C SER A 96 9.41 -2.95 -3.08
N PHE A 97 9.65 -1.83 -2.40
CA PHE A 97 9.72 -0.53 -3.05
C PHE A 97 10.65 0.42 -2.33
N GLY A 98 10.94 1.54 -2.98
CA GLY A 98 11.71 2.65 -2.44
C GLY A 98 11.56 3.89 -3.31
N TRP A 99 12.17 4.98 -2.89
CA TRP A 99 12.13 6.25 -3.61
C TRP A 99 13.48 6.55 -4.25
N LYS A 100 13.45 7.23 -5.39
CA LYS A 100 14.66 7.60 -6.16
C LYS A 100 15.49 8.68 -5.47
N ASP A 101 14.83 9.55 -4.69
CA ASP A 101 15.47 10.63 -3.93
C ASP A 101 16.08 10.15 -2.61
N ARG A 102 15.68 8.97 -2.14
CA ARG A 102 16.15 8.30 -0.92
C ARG A 102 16.65 6.89 -1.25
N PRO A 103 17.76 6.76 -1.98
CA PRO A 103 18.23 5.48 -2.53
C PRO A 103 18.64 4.47 -1.46
N ASP A 104 18.97 4.94 -0.25
CA ASP A 104 19.35 4.09 0.87
C ASP A 104 18.14 3.56 1.65
N GLU A 105 16.93 4.09 1.37
CA GLU A 105 15.67 3.64 1.96
C GLU A 105 15.00 2.57 1.09
N ARG A 106 14.62 1.47 1.74
CA ARG A 106 13.85 0.39 1.11
C ARG A 106 12.78 -0.12 2.04
N ILE A 107 11.61 -0.43 1.49
CA ILE A 107 10.51 -1.04 2.22
C ILE A 107 10.21 -2.42 1.64
N ILE A 108 9.96 -3.37 2.53
CA ILE A 108 9.31 -4.64 2.21
C ILE A 108 7.97 -4.65 2.94
N GLU A 109 6.90 -4.54 2.17
CA GLU A 109 5.53 -4.62 2.64
C GLU A 109 4.97 -6.03 2.41
N VAL A 110 4.32 -6.57 3.43
CA VAL A 110 3.51 -7.80 3.32
C VAL A 110 2.07 -7.44 3.61
N THR A 111 1.21 -7.59 2.60
CA THR A 111 -0.22 -7.30 2.68
C THR A 111 -1.02 -8.60 2.65
N ARG A 112 -1.79 -8.84 3.71
CA ARG A 112 -2.69 -10.00 3.84
C ARG A 112 -4.15 -9.51 3.94
N PRO A 113 -4.92 -9.56 2.85
CA PRO A 113 -6.34 -9.22 2.88
C PRO A 113 -7.23 -10.45 3.12
N ASP A 114 -8.22 -10.31 4.00
CA ASP A 114 -9.14 -11.37 4.40
C ASP A 114 -10.55 -10.79 4.66
N GLY A 115 -11.39 -10.81 3.63
CA GLY A 115 -12.74 -10.21 3.65
C GLY A 115 -12.70 -8.69 3.86
N ASP A 116 -13.28 -8.24 4.97
CA ASP A 116 -13.36 -6.82 5.37
C ASP A 116 -12.27 -6.41 6.36
N TYR A 117 -11.28 -7.27 6.56
CA TYR A 117 -10.11 -7.00 7.39
C TYR A 117 -8.85 -7.26 6.59
N ARG A 118 -7.86 -6.38 6.73
CA ARG A 118 -6.53 -6.62 6.17
C ARG A 118 -5.47 -6.06 7.08
N THR A 119 -4.30 -6.67 7.00
CA THR A 119 -3.10 -6.21 7.68
C THR A 119 -2.00 -5.98 6.69
N ARG A 120 -1.21 -4.94 6.93
CA ARG A 120 0.02 -4.67 6.18
C ARG A 120 1.14 -4.49 7.19
N VAL A 121 2.27 -5.16 6.95
CA VAL A 121 3.47 -4.98 7.76
C VAL A 121 4.58 -4.50 6.84
N TRP A 122 5.14 -3.35 7.18
CA TRP A 122 6.27 -2.75 6.46
C TRP A 122 7.52 -2.93 7.29
N GLN A 123 8.52 -3.58 6.70
CA GLN A 123 9.89 -3.56 7.18
C GLN A 123 10.63 -2.45 6.44
N HIS A 124 11.11 -1.46 7.18
CA HIS A 124 11.88 -0.36 6.62
C HIS A 124 13.37 -0.63 6.82
N PHE A 125 14.13 -0.51 5.75
CA PHE A 125 15.56 -0.65 5.74
C PHE A 125 16.20 0.67 5.34
N GLU A 126 17.21 1.09 6.10
CA GLU A 126 18.06 2.24 5.79
C GLU A 126 19.50 1.74 5.76
N ASN A 127 20.22 1.97 4.66
CA ASN A 127 21.58 1.45 4.45
C ASN A 127 21.69 -0.09 4.64
N GLY A 128 20.62 -0.82 4.35
CA GLY A 128 20.54 -2.27 4.51
C GLY A 128 20.23 -2.77 5.92
N GLU A 129 20.10 -1.88 6.91
CA GLU A 129 19.74 -2.23 8.28
C GLU A 129 18.26 -1.95 8.56
N LEU A 130 17.62 -2.81 9.36
CA LEU A 130 16.23 -2.61 9.78
C LEU A 130 16.13 -1.36 10.66
N SER A 131 15.49 -0.30 10.16
CA SER A 131 15.37 0.98 10.88
C SER A 131 14.07 1.08 11.68
N LYS A 132 12.97 0.54 11.16
CA LYS A 132 11.65 0.55 11.81
C LYS A 132 10.70 -0.49 11.23
N LEU A 133 9.63 -0.76 11.98
CA LEU A 133 8.47 -1.52 11.53
C LEU A 133 7.26 -0.59 11.45
N THR A 134 6.37 -0.84 10.49
CA THR A 134 5.02 -0.26 10.51
C THR A 134 4.00 -1.36 10.42
N ILE A 135 3.11 -1.44 11.40
CA ILE A 135 1.97 -2.34 11.40
C ILE A 135 0.74 -1.50 11.06
N ILE A 136 0.00 -1.95 10.07
CA ILE A 136 -1.17 -1.25 9.55
C ILE A 136 -2.33 -2.23 9.63
N GLU A 137 -3.30 -1.93 10.50
CA GLU A 137 -4.55 -2.67 10.60
C GLU A 137 -5.66 -1.87 9.92
N GLU A 138 -6.43 -2.53 9.06
CA GLU A 138 -7.41 -1.87 8.23
C GLU A 138 -8.73 -2.64 8.21
N ARG A 139 -9.82 -1.87 8.24
CA ARG A 139 -11.20 -2.35 8.09
C ARG A 139 -11.82 -1.72 6.85
N ARG A 140 -12.52 -2.53 6.05
CA ARG A 140 -13.24 -2.02 4.89
C ARG A 140 -14.33 -1.05 5.36
N VAL A 141 -14.56 0.02 4.61
CA VAL A 141 -15.64 0.97 4.84
C VAL A 141 -16.82 0.61 3.94
N PRO A 142 -17.91 0.01 4.46
CA PRO A 142 -19.01 -0.46 3.64
C PRO A 142 -19.71 0.69 2.90
N GLY A 143 -20.03 0.47 1.62
CA GLY A 143 -20.74 1.46 0.78
C GLY A 143 -19.93 2.68 0.37
N ALA A 144 -18.68 2.82 0.81
CA ALA A 144 -17.81 3.90 0.36
C ALA A 144 -17.19 3.56 -1.01
N GLU A 145 -17.14 4.56 -1.88
CA GLU A 145 -16.47 4.45 -3.18
C GLU A 145 -15.07 5.06 -3.11
N ALA A 146 -14.09 4.35 -3.70
CA ALA A 146 -12.76 4.89 -3.89
C ALA A 146 -12.81 6.06 -4.87
N VAL A 147 -12.02 7.11 -4.60
CA VAL A 147 -11.86 8.24 -5.50
C VAL A 147 -11.53 7.77 -6.92
N ARG A 148 -12.20 8.43 -7.88
CA ARG A 148 -11.86 8.31 -9.30
C ARG A 148 -10.82 9.36 -9.61
N TRP A 149 -9.60 8.88 -9.83
CA TRP A 149 -8.47 9.68 -10.28
C TRP A 149 -8.00 9.10 -11.61
N ASP A 150 -7.77 10.00 -12.57
CA ASP A 150 -7.25 9.66 -13.89
C ASP A 150 -5.76 10.03 -13.94
N PRO A 151 -4.85 9.04 -13.93
CA PRO A 151 -3.41 9.27 -13.95
C PRO A 151 -2.93 9.89 -15.27
N GLU A 152 -3.70 9.79 -16.37
CA GLU A 152 -3.36 10.46 -17.62
C GLU A 152 -3.58 11.99 -17.52
N GLN A 153 -4.59 12.40 -16.76
CA GLN A 153 -4.93 13.81 -16.56
C GLN A 153 -4.14 14.44 -15.41
N ASN A 154 -3.77 13.64 -14.41
CA ASN A 154 -3.08 14.11 -13.20
C ASN A 154 -1.97 13.11 -12.81
N PRO A 155 -0.82 13.13 -13.50
CA PRO A 155 0.25 12.16 -13.29
C PRO A 155 0.96 12.34 -11.94
N VAL A 156 1.57 11.25 -11.47
CA VAL A 156 2.35 11.13 -10.21
C VAL A 156 3.75 10.58 -10.50
#